data_AF-A0A1J3DFT2-F1
#
_entry.id   AF-A0A1J3DFT2-F1
#
_cell.length_a   1.000
_cell.length_b   1.000
_cell.length_c   1.000
_cell.angle_alpha   90.00
_cell.angle_beta   90.00
_cell.angle_gamma   90.00
#
_symmetry.space_group_name_H-M   'P 1'
#
loop_
_entity.id
_entity.type
_entity.pdbx_description
1 polymer ?
#
loop_
_entity_poly.entity_id
_entity_poly.type
_entity_poly.pdbx_seq_one_letter_code
_entity_poly.pdbx_strand_id
1 'polypeptide(L)'
;FLHDFDSGNVDVTQSSSIDARAIADAVSCGDNVFGSKSQKFLRQFREKLSESLVIEVLRLVERPSAVISFFIWAGRQIGYKHTAPVYNALVDLIVRDDDEKVPEELLQQIKDDDKEMLGE
;
A
#
# COMPACT_ATOMS: atom_id res chain seq x y z
N PHE A 1 44.17 -14.00 5.97
CA PHE A 1 43.49 -13.17 6.98
C PHE A 1 42.33 -12.50 6.28
N LEU A 2 41.13 -12.67 6.85
CA LEU A 2 39.81 -12.16 6.44
C LEU A 2 39.82 -10.71 5.90
N HIS A 3 38.98 -10.43 4.89
CA HIS A 3 37.72 -9.70 5.11
C HIS A 3 36.79 -9.87 3.89
N ASP A 4 35.69 -10.59 4.12
CA ASP A 4 34.47 -10.54 3.31
C ASP A 4 33.88 -9.13 3.32
N PHE A 5 33.41 -8.64 2.16
CA PHE A 5 32.40 -7.59 2.11
C PHE A 5 31.52 -7.76 0.86
N ASP A 6 30.56 -8.66 1.01
CA ASP A 6 29.21 -8.68 0.46
C ASP A 6 28.95 -7.76 -0.76
N SER A 7 29.16 -8.31 -1.96
CA SER A 7 28.59 -7.78 -3.21
C SER A 7 27.25 -8.46 -3.45
N GLY A 8 26.15 -7.81 -3.11
CA GLY A 8 24.83 -8.39 -3.41
C GLY A 8 23.57 -7.58 -3.10
N ASN A 9 23.62 -6.45 -2.40
CA ASN A 9 22.39 -5.88 -1.84
C ASN A 9 21.94 -4.50 -2.38
N VAL A 10 22.49 -4.02 -3.49
CA VAL A 10 22.14 -2.68 -4.03
C VAL A 10 20.94 -2.65 -4.98
N ASP A 11 20.46 -3.80 -5.48
CA ASP A 11 19.43 -3.82 -6.55
C ASP A 11 17.98 -3.89 -6.03
N VAL A 12 17.74 -4.51 -4.87
CA VAL A 12 16.36 -4.76 -4.37
C VAL A 12 15.75 -3.52 -3.69
N THR A 13 16.53 -2.76 -2.93
CA THR A 13 16.05 -1.59 -2.17
C THR A 13 15.80 -0.36 -3.05
N GLN A 14 16.61 -0.15 -4.10
CA GLN A 14 16.37 0.96 -5.03
C GLN A 14 15.18 0.69 -5.98
N SER A 15 15.01 -0.57 -6.40
CA SER A 15 13.88 -0.99 -7.24
C SER A 15 12.54 -0.82 -6.53
N SER A 16 12.47 -1.15 -5.23
CA SER A 16 11.27 -0.94 -4.40
C SER A 16 10.85 0.53 -4.38
N SER A 17 11.81 1.46 -4.25
CA SER A 17 11.50 2.90 -4.19
C SER A 17 10.99 3.48 -5.52
N ILE A 18 11.55 3.02 -6.64
CA ILE A 18 11.08 3.40 -7.99
C ILE A 18 9.68 2.85 -8.24
N ASP A 19 9.47 1.57 -7.92
CA ASP A 19 8.17 0.90 -8.02
C ASP A 19 7.12 1.59 -7.13
N ALA A 20 7.48 1.96 -5.89
CA ALA A 20 6.61 2.67 -4.95
C ALA A 20 6.15 4.02 -5.52
N ARG A 21 7.07 4.79 -6.09
CA ARG A 21 6.75 6.09 -6.68
C ARG A 21 5.86 5.97 -7.92
N ALA A 22 6.13 4.98 -8.77
CA ALA A 22 5.30 4.72 -9.94
C ALA A 22 3.88 4.29 -9.56
N ILE A 23 3.75 3.46 -8.53
CA ILE A 23 2.46 3.06 -7.97
C ILE A 23 1.73 4.27 -7.37
N ALA A 24 2.41 5.05 -6.53
CA ALA A 24 1.84 6.23 -5.87
C ALA A 24 1.32 7.25 -6.89
N ASP A 25 2.09 7.52 -7.95
CA ASP A 25 1.68 8.41 -9.04
C ASP A 25 0.44 7.87 -9.78
N ALA A 26 0.44 6.58 -10.13
CA ALA A 26 -0.70 5.94 -10.79
C ALA A 26 -1.99 5.96 -9.95
N VAL A 27 -1.86 5.88 -8.63
CA VAL A 27 -2.97 5.92 -7.67
C VAL A 27 -3.45 7.36 -7.43
N SER A 28 -2.53 8.34 -7.46
CA SER A 28 -2.82 9.76 -7.19
C SER A 28 -3.35 10.52 -8.41
N CYS A 29 -2.93 10.15 -9.62
CA CYS A 29 -3.29 10.81 -10.88
C CYS A 29 -4.70 10.44 -11.39
N GLY A 30 -5.43 9.56 -10.71
CA GLY A 30 -6.80 9.21 -11.08
C GLY A 30 -7.80 10.29 -10.68
N ASP A 31 -8.40 10.97 -11.66
CA ASP A 31 -9.58 11.84 -11.47
C ASP A 31 -10.84 11.03 -11.10
N ASN A 32 -10.81 9.73 -11.35
CA ASN A 32 -11.84 8.76 -11.00
C ASN A 32 -11.28 7.76 -9.99
N VAL A 33 -11.99 7.63 -8.86
CA VAL A 33 -11.83 6.59 -7.82
C VAL A 33 -11.19 5.34 -8.41
N PHE A 34 -9.91 5.13 -8.10
CA PHE A 34 -9.13 3.92 -8.36
C PHE A 34 -9.62 3.09 -9.57
N GLY A 35 -9.60 3.72 -10.75
CA GLY A 35 -10.26 3.18 -11.95
C GLY A 35 -9.58 1.95 -12.56
N SER A 36 -10.20 1.40 -13.62
CA SER A 36 -9.72 0.20 -14.31
C SER A 36 -8.29 0.32 -14.85
N LYS A 37 -7.83 1.56 -15.15
CA LYS A 37 -6.47 1.84 -15.65
C LYS A 37 -5.42 1.67 -14.55
N SER A 38 -5.62 2.28 -13.38
CA SER A 38 -4.71 2.12 -12.25
C SER A 38 -4.71 0.67 -11.77
N GLN A 39 -5.88 0.04 -11.65
CA GLN A 39 -5.96 -1.39 -11.28
C GLN A 39 -5.20 -2.30 -12.26
N LYS A 40 -5.32 -2.06 -13.58
CA LYS A 40 -4.58 -2.83 -14.60
C LYS A 40 -3.06 -2.65 -14.46
N PHE A 41 -2.60 -1.43 -14.17
CA PHE A 41 -1.19 -1.13 -13.91
C PHE A 41 -0.72 -1.83 -12.63
N LEU A 42 -1.50 -1.79 -11.56
CA LEU A 42 -1.13 -2.39 -10.27
C LEU A 42 -1.05 -3.92 -10.31
N ARG A 43 -1.81 -4.58 -11.20
CA ARG A 43 -1.73 -6.04 -11.39
C ARG A 43 -0.32 -6.54 -11.73
N GLN A 44 0.54 -5.72 -12.35
CA GLN A 44 1.92 -6.13 -12.63
C GLN A 44 2.80 -6.13 -11.37
N PHE A 45 2.39 -5.40 -10.33
CA PHE A 45 3.09 -5.32 -9.05
C PHE A 45 2.56 -6.30 -8.00
N ARG A 46 1.47 -7.03 -8.29
CA ARG A 46 0.82 -7.95 -7.34
C ARG A 46 1.79 -8.97 -6.73
N GLU A 47 2.73 -9.49 -7.52
CA GLU A 47 3.71 -10.51 -7.11
C GLU A 47 4.92 -9.89 -6.40
N LYS A 48 5.06 -8.57 -6.49
CA LYS A 48 6.12 -7.77 -5.86
C LYS A 48 5.63 -7.06 -4.60
N LEU A 49 4.36 -7.21 -4.23
CA LEU A 49 3.82 -6.58 -3.02
C LEU A 49 4.52 -7.13 -1.78
N SER A 50 5.29 -6.26 -1.14
CA SER A 50 5.91 -6.49 0.15
C SER A 50 5.41 -5.46 1.14
N GLU A 51 5.51 -5.79 2.44
CA GLU A 51 5.22 -4.85 3.53
C GLU A 51 5.93 -3.50 3.31
N SER A 52 7.22 -3.53 2.95
CA SER A 52 8.00 -2.32 2.73
C SER A 52 7.50 -1.50 1.54
N LEU A 53 7.18 -2.14 0.41
CA LEU A 53 6.67 -1.47 -0.78
C LEU A 53 5.32 -0.80 -0.50
N VAL A 54 4.43 -1.50 0.18
CA VAL A 54 3.10 -0.96 0.52
C VAL A 54 3.24 0.22 1.47
N ILE A 55 4.06 0.13 2.52
CA ILE A 55 4.30 1.26 3.44
C ILE A 55 4.91 2.47 2.71
N GLU A 56 5.86 2.24 1.79
CA GLU A 56 6.44 3.32 0.99
C GLU A 56 5.39 3.99 0.11
N VAL A 57 4.53 3.23 -0.57
CA VAL A 57 3.43 3.79 -1.37
C VAL A 57 2.48 4.61 -0.49
N LEU A 58 2.05 4.07 0.67
CA LEU A 58 1.15 4.78 1.58
C LEU A 58 1.75 6.12 2.03
N ARG A 59 3.06 6.20 2.25
CA ARG A 59 3.77 7.43 2.62
C ARG A 59 3.95 8.41 1.47
N LEU A 60 3.94 7.94 0.23
CA LEU A 60 4.12 8.77 -0.98
C LEU A 60 2.81 9.35 -1.50
N VAL A 61 1.68 8.71 -1.22
CA VAL A 61 0.37 9.20 -1.65
C VAL A 61 -0.16 10.19 -0.62
N GLU A 62 -0.34 11.44 -1.02
CA GLU A 62 -0.85 12.51 -0.16
C GLU A 62 -2.38 12.51 -0.04
N ARG A 63 -3.10 11.88 -0.98
CA ARG A 63 -4.57 11.88 -1.00
C ARG A 63 -5.15 10.72 -0.17
N PRO A 64 -5.85 10.95 0.95
CA PRO A 64 -6.34 9.87 1.83
C PRO A 64 -7.30 8.90 1.12
N SER A 65 -8.18 9.40 0.25
CA SER A 65 -9.07 8.53 -0.55
C SER A 65 -8.32 7.58 -1.49
N ALA A 66 -7.18 8.01 -2.02
CA ALA A 66 -6.36 7.23 -2.94
C ALA A 66 -5.49 6.21 -2.18
N VAL A 67 -4.95 6.61 -1.03
CA VAL A 67 -4.25 5.73 -0.06
C VAL A 67 -5.13 4.56 0.32
N ILE A 68 -6.38 4.83 0.70
CA ILE A 68 -7.30 3.81 1.19
C ILE A 68 -7.76 2.88 0.07
N SER A 69 -8.00 3.42 -1.13
CA SER A 69 -8.30 2.59 -2.30
C SER A 69 -7.16 1.63 -2.62
N PHE A 70 -5.91 2.09 -2.53
CA PHE A 70 -4.74 1.24 -2.70
C PHE A 70 -4.60 0.20 -1.58
N PHE A 71 -4.83 0.60 -0.33
CA PHE A 71 -4.80 -0.30 0.82
C PHE A 71 -5.79 -1.45 0.66
N ILE A 72 -7.05 -1.17 0.30
CA ILE A 72 -8.07 -2.20 0.06
C ILE A 72 -7.67 -3.09 -1.12
N TRP A 73 -7.17 -2.50 -2.21
CA TRP A 73 -6.70 -3.28 -3.35
C TRP A 73 -5.56 -4.22 -2.98
N ALA A 74 -4.57 -3.75 -2.21
CA ALA A 74 -3.43 -4.55 -1.76
C ALA A 74 -3.91 -5.72 -0.89
N GLY A 75 -4.81 -5.47 0.07
CA GLY A 75 -5.40 -6.50 0.95
C GLY A 75 -6.17 -7.59 0.21
N ARG A 76 -6.72 -7.28 -0.96
CA ARG A 76 -7.45 -8.23 -1.82
C ARG A 76 -6.55 -9.06 -2.75
N GLN A 77 -5.22 -8.83 -2.76
CA GLN A 77 -4.33 -9.60 -3.63
C GLN A 77 -4.05 -10.99 -3.04
N ILE A 78 -4.23 -12.03 -3.87
CA ILE A 78 -3.96 -13.41 -3.49
C ILE A 78 -2.46 -13.56 -3.15
N GLY A 79 -2.16 -14.00 -1.93
CA GLY A 79 -0.79 -14.21 -1.46
C GLY A 79 -0.18 -13.00 -0.73
N TYR A 80 -0.89 -11.88 -0.67
CA TYR A 80 -0.52 -10.74 0.17
C TYR A 80 -1.54 -10.56 1.29
N LYS A 81 -1.06 -10.29 2.50
CA LYS A 81 -1.89 -9.91 3.64
C LYS A 81 -1.27 -8.71 4.30
N HIS A 82 -2.11 -7.77 4.72
CA HIS A 82 -1.64 -6.64 5.50
C HIS A 82 -1.02 -7.13 6.81
N THR A 83 0.12 -6.54 7.15
CA THR A 83 0.83 -6.79 8.39
C THR A 83 0.60 -5.61 9.34
N ALA A 84 0.81 -5.82 10.64
CA ALA A 84 0.63 -4.77 11.64
C ALA A 84 1.38 -3.45 11.32
N PRO A 85 2.62 -3.47 10.77
CA PRO A 85 3.29 -2.25 10.33
C PRO A 85 2.56 -1.47 9.23
N VAL A 86 1.85 -2.15 8.32
CA VAL A 86 1.08 -1.52 7.24
C VAL A 86 -0.15 -0.80 7.80
N TYR A 87 -0.86 -1.44 8.74
CA TYR A 87 -1.98 -0.79 9.44
C TYR A 87 -1.51 0.43 10.24
N ASN A 88 -0.38 0.33 10.95
CA ASN A 88 0.19 1.46 11.68
C ASN A 88 0.55 2.61 10.74
N ALA A 89 1.16 2.31 9.58
CA ALA A 89 1.48 3.34 8.58
C ALA A 89 0.22 4.01 8.00
N LEU A 90 -0.86 3.26 7.80
CA LEU A 90 -2.15 3.82 7.38
C LEU A 90 -2.70 4.77 8.46
N VAL A 91 -2.71 4.34 9.72
CA VAL A 91 -3.18 5.17 10.84
C VAL A 91 -2.33 6.43 10.98
N ASP A 92 -1.00 6.31 10.94
CA ASP A 92 -0.09 7.46 11.02
C ASP A 92 -0.33 8.47 9.89
N LEU A 93 -0.67 7.99 8.69
CA LEU A 93 -0.97 8.86 7.55
C LEU A 93 -2.30 9.59 7.75
N ILE A 94 -3.33 8.85 8.15
CA ILE A 94 -4.67 9.38 8.40
C ILE A 94 -4.68 10.36 9.58
N VAL A 95 -3.85 10.14 10.60
CA VAL A 95 -3.72 11.02 11.77
C VAL A 95 -2.89 12.27 11.47
N ARG A 96 -1.92 12.20 10.53
CA ARG A 96 -1.14 13.38 10.10
C ARG A 96 -1.94 14.35 9.23
N ASP A 97 -2.97 13.86 8.56
CA ASP A 97 -3.90 14.67 7.77
C ASP A 97 -5.00 15.18 8.71
N ASP A 98 -4.69 16.23 9.48
CA ASP A 98 -5.57 16.91 10.46
C ASP A 98 -6.85 17.52 9.81
N ASP A 99 -7.04 17.34 8.49
CA ASP A 99 -8.21 17.80 7.75
C ASP A 99 -9.35 16.78 7.81
N GLU A 100 -10.19 17.01 8.81
CA GLU A 100 -11.62 16.72 8.87
C GLU A 100 -12.09 15.35 8.32
N LYS A 101 -12.24 14.41 9.27
CA LYS A 101 -13.02 13.17 9.15
C LYS A 101 -12.42 12.16 8.18
N VAL A 102 -11.66 11.22 8.77
CA VAL A 102 -11.67 9.83 8.30
C VAL A 102 -13.13 9.44 8.06
N PRO A 103 -13.58 9.24 6.81
CA PRO A 103 -14.98 8.91 6.57
C PRO A 103 -15.27 7.60 7.30
N GLU A 104 -16.30 7.59 8.14
CA GLU A 104 -16.70 6.40 8.92
C GLU A 104 -16.97 5.18 8.00
N GLU A 105 -17.30 5.44 6.74
CA GLU A 105 -17.42 4.44 5.69
C GLU A 105 -16.11 3.68 5.43
N LEU A 106 -14.95 4.31 5.64
CA LEU A 106 -13.64 3.68 5.46
C LEU A 106 -13.27 2.81 6.65
N LEU A 107 -13.62 3.24 7.87
CA LEU A 107 -13.52 2.39 9.06
C LEU A 107 -14.47 1.19 8.98
N GLN A 108 -15.66 1.37 8.41
CA GLN A 108 -16.60 0.27 8.15
C GLN A 108 -16.04 -0.70 7.11
N GLN A 109 -15.48 -0.22 5.99
CA GLN A 109 -14.88 -1.10 4.97
C GLN A 109 -13.72 -1.94 5.52
N ILE A 110 -12.86 -1.39 6.37
CA ILE A 110 -11.79 -2.17 7.02
C ILE A 110 -12.36 -3.20 8.02
N LYS A 111 -13.39 -2.82 8.79
CA LYS A 111 -14.07 -3.74 9.73
C LYS A 111 -14.84 -4.86 9.03
N ASP A 112 -15.45 -4.58 7.88
CA ASP A 112 -16.21 -5.56 7.12
C ASP A 112 -15.27 -6.57 6.42
N ASP A 113 -14.09 -6.13 5.93
CA ASP A 113 -13.07 -7.01 5.35
C ASP A 113 -12.50 -8.00 6.42
N ASP A 114 -12.30 -7.54 7.67
CA ASP A 114 -11.83 -8.40 8.77
C ASP A 114 -12.90 -9.38 9.29
N LYS A 115 -14.19 -9.14 9.01
CA LYS A 115 -15.30 -9.98 9.48
C LYS A 115 -15.48 -11.26 8.67
N GLU A 116 -14.90 -11.38 7.48
CA GLU A 116 -14.93 -12.61 6.67
C GLU A 116 -13.88 -13.67 7.07
N MET A 117 -13.18 -13.53 8.21
CA MET A 117 -12.21 -14.53 8.68
C MET A 117 -12.71 -15.46 9.81
N LEU A 118 -13.99 -15.41 10.17
CA LEU A 118 -14.61 -16.36 11.08
C LEU A 118 -15.78 -17.06 10.39
N GLY A 119 -15.45 -17.86 9.37
CA GLY A 119 -16.33 -18.94 8.93
C GLY A 119 -16.32 -20.05 9.97
N GLU A 120 -17.49 -20.36 10.50
CA GLU A 120 -17.80 -21.57 11.28
C GLU A 120 -17.65 -22.86 10.46
#